data_AF-A0AAE6QVC2-F1
#
_entry.id   AF-A0AAE6QVC2-F1
#
_cell.length_a   1.000
_cell.length_b   1.000
_cell.length_c   1.000
_cell.angle_alpha   90.00
_cell.angle_beta   90.00
_cell.angle_gamma   90.00
#
_symmetry.space_group_name_H-M   'P 1'
#
loop_
_entity.id
_entity.type
_entity.pdbx_description
1 polymer ?
#
loop_
_entity_poly.entity_id
_entity_poly.type
_entity_poly.pdbx_seq_one_letter_code
_entity_poly.pdbx_strand_id
1 'polypeptide(L)'
;MIFLFVVYFVFIMTLVITFLLSQKSYKKPVIKYIPTLVLFILAFISSAMFVLNNGMGELMISVSLGVAAIVNGLLLLVLKVVRVIVAKGK
;
A
#
# COMPACT_ATOMS: atom_id res chain seq x y z
N MET A 1 7.50 -6.90 -18.52
CA MET A 1 6.23 -6.15 -18.71
C MET A 1 5.39 -6.09 -17.43
N ILE A 2 5.15 -7.23 -16.76
CA ILE A 2 4.40 -7.29 -15.48
C ILE A 2 5.04 -6.45 -14.37
N PHE A 3 6.36 -6.49 -14.22
CA PHE A 3 7.08 -5.69 -13.23
C PHE A 3 6.84 -4.17 -13.39
N LEU A 4 7.00 -3.66 -14.62
CA LEU A 4 6.74 -2.25 -14.96
C LEU A 4 5.29 -1.86 -14.65
N PHE A 5 4.34 -2.73 -14.95
CA PHE A 5 2.93 -2.50 -14.62
C PHE A 5 2.70 -2.37 -13.10
N VAL A 6 3.31 -3.24 -12.30
CA VAL A 6 3.22 -3.17 -10.83
C VAL A 6 3.81 -1.85 -10.31
N VAL A 7 4.99 -1.46 -10.80
CA VAL A 7 5.69 -0.25 -10.32
C VAL A 7 4.97 1.02 -10.76
N TYR A 8 4.60 1.16 -12.03
CA TYR A 8 4.08 2.43 -12.55
C TYR A 8 2.58 2.59 -12.36
N PHE A 9 1.81 1.51 -12.40
CA PHE A 9 0.35 1.60 -12.32
C PHE A 9 -0.17 1.25 -10.92
N VAL A 10 0.18 0.08 -10.38
CA VAL A 10 -0.36 -0.39 -9.09
C VAL A 10 0.08 0.50 -7.94
N PHE A 11 1.33 0.94 -7.93
CA PHE A 11 1.87 1.81 -6.89
C PHE A 11 1.15 3.16 -6.82
N ILE A 12 1.00 3.84 -7.96
CA ILE A 12 0.35 5.16 -8.01
C ILE A 12 -1.14 5.04 -7.69
N MET A 13 -1.83 4.05 -8.28
CA MET A 13 -3.26 3.87 -8.07
C MET A 13 -3.58 3.54 -6.60
N THR A 14 -2.77 2.71 -5.94
CA THR A 14 -2.98 2.40 -4.52
C THR A 14 -2.79 3.62 -3.63
N LEU A 15 -1.81 4.48 -3.88
CA LEU A 15 -1.64 5.73 -3.12
C LEU A 15 -2.84 6.67 -3.29
N VAL A 16 -3.32 6.85 -4.52
CA VAL A 16 -4.49 7.68 -4.80
C VAL A 16 -5.73 7.13 -4.10
N ILE A 17 -5.98 5.82 -4.20
CA ILE A 17 -7.12 5.18 -3.53
C ILE A 17 -7.00 5.33 -2.00
N THR A 18 -5.83 5.05 -1.42
CA THR A 18 -5.59 5.21 0.02
C THR A 18 -5.84 6.65 0.49
N PHE A 19 -5.40 7.64 -0.28
CA PHE A 19 -5.66 9.05 0.01
C PHE A 19 -7.15 9.39 -0.02
N LEU A 20 -7.86 9.00 -1.08
CA LEU A 20 -9.30 9.22 -1.23
C LEU A 20 -10.11 8.52 -0.13
N LEU A 21 -9.73 7.28 0.20
CA LEU A 21 -10.35 6.52 1.27
C LEU A 21 -10.08 7.14 2.64
N SER A 22 -8.91 7.73 2.83
CA SER A 22 -8.58 8.43 4.05
C SER A 22 -9.46 9.67 4.21
N GLN A 23 -9.64 10.49 3.16
CA GLN A 23 -10.44 11.73 3.15
C GLN A 23 -11.89 11.51 3.61
N LYS A 24 -12.54 10.45 3.16
CA LYS A 24 -13.94 10.17 3.53
C LYS A 24 -14.08 9.74 4.99
N SER A 25 -15.05 10.32 5.68
CA SER A 25 -15.49 9.86 7.01
C SER A 25 -16.36 8.62 6.85
N TYR A 26 -15.73 7.47 6.63
CA TYR A 26 -16.43 6.19 6.59
C TYR A 26 -16.89 5.80 7.99
N LYS A 27 -18.12 5.26 8.11
CA LYS A 27 -18.62 4.62 9.35
C LYS A 27 -17.64 3.57 9.91
N LYS A 28 -16.87 2.91 9.04
CA LYS A 28 -15.81 1.98 9.41
C LYS A 28 -14.44 2.56 9.04
N PRO A 29 -13.62 2.99 10.01
CA PRO A 29 -12.32 3.63 9.75
C PRO A 29 -11.25 2.65 9.21
N VAL A 30 -11.55 1.35 9.19
CA VAL A 30 -10.63 0.29 8.75
C VAL A 30 -10.50 0.24 7.22
N ILE A 31 -11.48 0.76 6.47
CA ILE A 31 -11.54 0.64 5.00
C ILE A 31 -10.30 1.26 4.33
N LYS A 32 -9.76 2.35 4.87
CA LYS A 32 -8.58 3.03 4.32
C LYS A 32 -7.28 2.20 4.41
N TYR A 33 -7.24 1.13 5.20
CA TYR A 33 -6.09 0.23 5.30
C TYR A 33 -6.16 -0.95 4.32
N ILE A 34 -7.32 -1.16 3.67
CA ILE A 34 -7.51 -2.27 2.71
C ILE A 34 -6.45 -2.25 1.60
N PRO A 35 -6.14 -1.11 0.94
CA PRO A 35 -5.12 -1.11 -0.11
C PRO A 35 -3.74 -1.56 0.40
N THR A 36 -3.35 -1.12 1.59
CA THR A 36 -2.08 -1.51 2.23
C THR A 36 -2.03 -3.01 2.52
N LEU A 37 -3.13 -3.57 3.02
CA LEU A 37 -3.23 -4.99 3.34
C LEU A 37 -3.18 -5.86 2.08
N VAL A 38 -3.85 -5.44 1.00
CA VAL A 38 -3.80 -6.14 -0.29
C VAL A 38 -2.37 -6.16 -0.85
N LEU A 39 -1.66 -5.02 -0.83
CA LEU A 39 -0.26 -4.94 -1.26
C LEU A 39 0.64 -5.87 -0.44
N PHE A 40 0.44 -5.91 0.88
CA PHE A 40 1.21 -6.77 1.77
C PHE A 40 0.99 -8.26 1.49
N ILE A 41 -0.26 -8.68 1.29
CA ILE A 41 -0.59 -10.08 0.95
C ILE A 41 0.05 -10.47 -0.40
N LEU A 42 -0.04 -9.61 -1.41
CA LEU A 42 0.55 -9.88 -2.71
C LEU A 42 2.08 -9.94 -2.67
N ALA A 43 2.72 -9.08 -1.88
CA ALA A 43 4.15 -9.13 -1.62
C ALA A 43 4.54 -10.46 -0.96
N PHE A 44 3.79 -10.88 0.06
CA PHE A 44 4.02 -12.14 0.77
C PHE A 44 3.89 -13.35 -0.17
N ILE A 45 2.84 -13.40 -1.00
CA ILE A 45 2.65 -14.48 -1.98
C ILE A 45 3.80 -14.51 -2.99
N SER A 46 4.22 -13.36 -3.53
CA SER A 46 5.38 -13.30 -4.44
C SER A 46 6.67 -13.74 -3.76
N SER A 47 6.85 -13.40 -2.48
CA SER A 47 8.00 -13.86 -1.70
C SER A 47 7.99 -15.38 -1.52
N ALA A 48 6.82 -15.98 -1.24
CA ALA A 48 6.68 -17.42 -1.11
C ALA A 48 6.98 -18.13 -2.43
N MET A 49 6.49 -17.59 -3.56
CA MET A 49 6.82 -18.13 -4.88
C MET A 49 8.32 -18.04 -5.17
N PHE A 50 8.96 -16.92 -4.83
CA PHE A 50 10.42 -16.78 -4.97
C PHE A 50 11.18 -17.86 -4.18
N VAL A 51 10.78 -18.14 -2.93
CA VAL A 51 11.44 -19.17 -2.11
C VAL A 51 11.27 -20.57 -2.72
N LEU A 52 10.13 -20.86 -3.34
CA LEU A 52 9.83 -22.17 -3.93
C LEU A 52 10.46 -22.36 -5.32
N ASN A 53 10.45 -21.33 -6.15
CA ASN A 53 10.81 -21.41 -7.57
C ASN A 53 12.15 -20.73 -7.91
N ASN A 54 12.77 -20.04 -6.95
CA ASN A 54 13.95 -19.20 -7.11
C ASN A 54 13.82 -18.17 -8.25
N GLY A 55 12.59 -17.67 -8.47
CA GLY A 55 12.27 -16.74 -9.55
C GLY A 55 12.73 -15.32 -9.23
N MET A 56 13.81 -14.85 -9.87
CA MET A 56 14.30 -13.47 -9.67
C MET A 56 13.23 -12.40 -9.99
N GLY A 57 12.33 -12.66 -10.93
CA GLY A 57 11.19 -11.79 -11.22
C GLY A 57 10.17 -11.70 -10.08
N GLU A 58 9.94 -12.80 -9.35
CA GLU A 58 9.02 -12.87 -8.21
C GLU A 58 9.61 -12.10 -7.02
N LEU A 59 10.93 -12.19 -6.80
CA LEU A 59 11.65 -11.38 -5.82
C LEU A 59 11.50 -9.89 -6.11
N MET A 60 11.72 -9.47 -7.36
CA MET A 60 11.58 -8.07 -7.76
C MET A 60 10.16 -7.53 -7.53
N ILE A 61 9.13 -8.33 -7.87
CA ILE A 61 7.73 -7.99 -7.63
C ILE A 61 7.44 -7.91 -6.12
N SER A 62 7.90 -8.88 -5.34
CA SER A 62 7.75 -8.91 -3.88
C SER A 62 8.32 -7.65 -3.23
N VAL A 63 9.56 -7.31 -3.55
CA VAL A 63 10.23 -6.10 -3.03
C VAL A 63 9.44 -4.84 -3.41
N SER A 64 9.02 -4.72 -4.67
CA SER A 64 8.28 -3.54 -5.14
C SER A 64 6.94 -3.37 -4.44
N LEU A 65 6.18 -4.47 -4.28
CA LEU A 65 4.91 -4.48 -3.57
C LEU A 65 5.09 -4.21 -2.06
N GLY A 66 6.16 -4.72 -1.47
CA GLY A 66 6.53 -4.47 -0.08
C GLY A 66 6.83 -2.99 0.17
N VAL A 67 7.64 -2.38 -0.69
CA VAL A 67 7.89 -0.93 -0.66
C VAL A 67 6.56 -0.15 -0.81
N ALA A 68 5.67 -0.60 -1.71
CA ALA A 68 4.36 0.03 -1.91
C ALA A 68 3.49 -0.02 -0.65
N ALA A 69 3.47 -1.16 0.04
CA ALA A 69 2.74 -1.34 1.28
C ALA A 69 3.29 -0.41 2.36
N ILE A 70 4.62 -0.31 2.50
CA ILE A 70 5.26 0.59 3.49
C ILE A 70 4.90 2.05 3.21
N VAL A 71 5.03 2.52 1.96
CA VAL A 71 4.71 3.90 1.60
C VAL A 71 3.22 4.21 1.81
N ASN A 72 2.31 3.29 1.47
CA ASN A 72 0.88 3.45 1.77
C ASN A 72 0.60 3.51 3.28
N GLY A 73 1.26 2.67 4.08
CA GLY A 73 1.15 2.70 5.54
C GLY A 73 1.63 4.02 6.13
N LEU A 74 2.77 4.53 5.65
CA LEU A 74 3.31 5.83 6.04
C LEU A 74 2.36 6.97 5.68
N LEU A 75 1.77 6.96 4.47
CA LEU A 75 0.77 7.93 4.06
C LEU A 75 -0.41 7.98 5.04
N LEU A 76 -0.92 6.82 5.47
CA LEU A 76 -2.02 6.74 6.44
C LEU A 76 -1.63 7.30 7.80
N LEU A 77 -0.39 7.09 8.26
CA LEU A 77 0.13 7.68 9.50
C LEU A 77 0.19 9.21 9.39
N VAL A 78 0.77 9.74 8.31
CA VAL A 78 0.86 11.18 8.06
C VAL A 78 -0.54 11.81 8.05
N LEU A 79 -1.49 11.23 7.30
CA LEU A 79 -2.86 11.73 7.24
C LEU A 79 -3.57 11.67 8.60
N LYS A 80 -3.27 10.67 9.43
CA LYS A 80 -3.78 10.59 10.81
C LYS A 80 -3.21 11.72 11.67
N VAL A 81 -1.91 11.96 11.62
CA VAL A 81 -1.24 13.02 12.39
C VAL A 81 -1.78 14.39 11.99
N VAL A 82 -1.84 14.69 10.69
CA VAL A 82 -2.37 15.96 10.16
C VAL A 82 -3.79 16.19 10.66
N ARG A 83 -4.65 15.17 10.64
CA ARG A 83 -6.03 15.29 11.17
C ARG A 83 -6.08 15.59 12.65
N VAL A 84 -5.24 14.95 13.45
CA VAL A 84 -5.19 15.21 14.90
C VAL A 84 -4.74 16.64 15.18
N ILE A 85 -3.76 17.15 14.43
CA ILE A 85 -3.30 18.54 14.54
C ILE A 85 -4.42 19.52 14.16
N VAL A 86 -5.04 19.32 12.99
CA VAL A 86 -6.14 20.19 12.50
C VAL A 86 -7.34 20.17 13.45
N ALA A 87 -7.66 19.01 14.05
CA ALA A 87 -8.75 18.89 15.02
C ALA A 87 -8.43 19.53 16.38
N LYS A 88 -7.15 19.70 16.75
CA LYS A 88 -6.72 20.38 17.99
C LYS A 88 -6.54 21.89 17.84
N GLY A 89 -6.35 22.37 16.61
CA GLY A 89 -6.18 23.81 16.30
C GLY A 89 -7.50 24.54 16.01
N LYS A 90 -8.63 23.82 15.99
CA LYS A 90 -9.99 24.36 16.09
C LYS A 90 -10.50 24.13 17.51
#